data_AF-A0AB38C203-F1
#
_entry.id   AF-A0AB38C203-F1
#
_cell.length_a   1.000
_cell.length_b   1.000
_cell.length_c   1.000
_cell.angle_alpha   90.00
_cell.angle_beta   90.00
_cell.angle_gamma   90.00
#
_symmetry.space_group_name_H-M   'P 1'
#
loop_
_entity.id
_entity.type
_entity.pdbx_description
1 polymer ?
#
loop_
_entity_poly.entity_id
_entity_poly.type
_entity_poly.pdbx_seq_one_letter_code
_entity_poly.pdbx_strand_id
1 'polypeptide(L)' 'MDVTKVRLCIYGQNDTLLGTMDSEGVIRSDRAVIFRVRDGAVYSMHESYLGKLVGVVCRTPRGEVIFTVRDM' A
#
# COMPACT_ATOMS: atom_id res chain seq x y z
N MET A 1 -19.52 3.16 -18.43
CA MET A 1 -18.08 3.00 -18.19
C MET A 1 -17.96 2.36 -16.83
N ASP A 2 -17.90 1.04 -16.80
CA ASP A 2 -17.78 0.27 -15.56
C ASP A 2 -16.38 0.50 -14.99
N VAL A 3 -16.25 1.48 -14.10
CA VAL A 3 -15.11 1.54 -13.19
C VAL A 3 -15.37 0.46 -12.16
N THR A 4 -14.95 -0.77 -12.47
CA THR A 4 -14.66 -1.74 -11.43
C THR A 4 -13.57 -1.09 -10.59
N LYS A 5 -13.96 -0.53 -9.44
CA LYS A 5 -13.03 0.16 -8.55
C LYS A 5 -12.12 -0.92 -7.99
N VAL A 6 -11.01 -1.18 -8.68
CA VAL A 6 -10.02 -2.19 -8.29
C VAL A 6 -9.56 -1.82 -6.89
N ARG A 7 -10.00 -2.60 -5.90
CA ARG A 7 -9.54 -2.49 -4.53
C ARG A 7 -8.44 -3.51 -4.38
N LEU A 8 -7.23 -3.03 -4.20
CA LEU A 8 -6.07 -3.89 -3.98
C LEU A 8 -5.97 -4.20 -2.49
N CYS A 9 -5.83 -5.47 -2.14
CA CYS A 9 -5.58 -5.91 -0.78
C CYS A 9 -4.10 -5.72 -0.43
N ILE A 10 -3.84 -5.20 0.77
CA ILE A 10 -2.51 -4.86 1.24
C ILE A 10 -2.17 -5.76 2.42
N TYR A 11 -1.09 -6.53 2.28
CA TYR A 11 -0.65 -7.51 3.26
C TYR A 11 0.70 -7.11 3.85
N GLY A 12 0.80 -7.09 5.16
CA GLY A 12 2.05 -6.87 5.88
C GLY A 12 2.93 -8.11 5.89
N GLN A 13 3.90 -8.10 6.79
CA GLN A 13 4.70 -9.29 7.07
C GLN A 13 3.79 -10.45 7.55
N ASN A 14 4.20 -11.68 7.25
CA ASN A 14 3.44 -12.90 7.57
C ASN A 14 2.03 -12.94 6.97
N ASP A 15 1.81 -12.32 5.81
CA ASP A 15 0.52 -12.30 5.08
C ASP A 15 -0.67 -11.80 5.92
N THR A 16 -0.41 -10.92 6.88
CA THR A 16 -1.47 -10.27 7.65
C THR A 16 -2.13 -9.17 6.81
N LEU A 17 -3.45 -9.23 6.63
CA LEU A 17 -4.19 -8.18 5.93
C LEU A 17 -4.11 -6.87 6.72
N LEU A 18 -3.42 -5.88 6.17
CA LEU A 18 -3.34 -4.54 6.73
C LEU A 18 -4.52 -3.67 6.30
N GLY A 19 -5.03 -3.87 5.09
CA GLY A 19 -6.11 -3.04 4.56
C GLY A 19 -6.26 -3.12 3.06
N THR A 20 -6.84 -2.06 2.48
CA THR A 20 -7.03 -1.93 1.03
C THR A 20 -6.47 -0.62 0.52
N MET A 21 -6.00 -0.61 -0.72
CA MET A 21 -5.59 0.59 -1.45
C MET A 21 -6.68 1.01 -2.43
N ASP A 22 -6.99 2.30 -2.46
CA ASP A 22 -7.85 2.90 -3.47
C ASP A 22 -7.07 3.38 -4.71
N SER A 23 -7.78 3.88 -5.72
CA SER A 23 -7.19 4.39 -6.97
C SER A 23 -6.26 5.59 -6.76
N GLU A 24 -6.37 6.29 -5.63
CA GLU A 24 -5.54 7.44 -5.29
C GLU A 24 -4.27 7.02 -4.54
N GLY A 25 -4.02 5.71 -4.40
CA GLY A 25 -2.86 5.19 -3.70
C GLY A 25 -2.96 5.30 -2.18
N VAL A 26 -4.15 5.53 -1.61
CA VAL A 26 -4.32 5.64 -0.16
C VAL A 26 -4.67 4.28 0.43
N ILE A 27 -3.81 3.80 1.34
CA ILE A 27 -3.99 2.52 2.02
C ILE A 27 -4.75 2.76 3.32
N ARG A 28 -5.87 2.05 3.51
CA ARG A 28 -6.71 2.14 4.71
C ARG A 28 -7.05 0.78 5.31
N SER A 29 -7.11 0.73 6.63
CA SER A 29 -7.85 -0.29 7.36
C SER A 29 -9.12 0.34 7.92
N ASP A 30 -10.28 -0.13 7.46
CA ASP A 30 -11.57 0.50 7.73
C ASP A 30 -11.53 2.02 7.43
N ARG A 31 -11.62 2.88 8.45
CA ARG A 31 -11.58 4.35 8.31
C ARG A 31 -10.19 4.95 8.51
N ALA A 32 -9.23 4.19 9.03
CA ALA A 32 -7.90 4.67 9.34
C ALA A 32 -6.99 4.59 8.11
N VAL A 33 -6.35 5.71 7.75
CA VAL A 33 -5.28 5.70 6.74
C VAL A 33 -3.99 5.19 7.40
N ILE A 34 -3.29 4.30 6.71
CA ILE A 34 -2.06 3.67 7.18
C ILE A 34 -0.86 4.24 6.40
N PHE A 35 -0.95 4.21 5.08
CA PHE A 35 0.11 4.66 4.18
C PHE A 35 -0.48 5.43 2.99
N ARG A 36 0.39 6.20 2.31
CA ARG A 36 0.09 6.83 1.03
C ARG A 36 1.13 6.44 0.00
N VAL A 37 0.69 6.08 -1.19
CA VAL A 37 1.56 5.79 -2.34
C VAL A 37 1.41 6.91 -3.36
N ARG A 38 2.53 7.55 -3.72
CA ARG A 38 2.60 8.63 -4.72
C ARG A 38 3.77 8.33 -5.64
N ASP A 39 3.52 8.15 -6.93
CA ASP A 39 4.54 7.82 -7.94
C ASP A 39 5.45 6.63 -7.53
N GLY A 40 4.83 5.63 -6.90
CA GLY A 40 5.51 4.45 -6.37
C GLY A 40 6.29 4.66 -5.06
N ALA A 41 6.47 5.90 -4.59
CA ALA A 41 7.01 6.18 -3.27
C ALA A 41 5.93 6.00 -2.19
N VAL A 42 6.30 5.40 -1.06
CA VAL A 42 5.39 5.08 0.04
C VAL A 42 5.73 5.92 1.25
N TYR A 43 4.70 6.52 1.84
CA TYR A 43 4.81 7.45 2.96
C TYR A 43 3.95 7.00 4.15
N SER A 44 4.42 7.33 5.35
CA SER A 44 3.64 7.22 6.58
C SER A 44 2.50 8.25 6.62
N MET A 45 1.68 8.18 7.67
CA MET A 45 0.65 9.18 7.95
C MET A 45 1.19 10.59 8.18
N HIS A 46 2.45 10.70 8.61
CA HIS A 46 3.16 11.95 8.87
C HIS A 46 4.06 12.36 7.71
N GLU A 47 3.78 11.86 6.50
CA GLU A 47 4.50 12.19 5.27
C GLU A 47 6.00 11.83 5.27
N SER A 48 6.43 10.96 6.19
CA SER A 48 7.78 10.43 6.18
C SER A 48 7.91 9.37 5.10
N TYR A 49 8.93 9.48 4.24
CA TYR A 49 9.24 8.45 3.25
C TYR A 49 9.65 7.14 3.94
N LEU A 50 9.02 6.04 3.55
CA LEU A 50 9.26 4.71 4.13
C LEU A 50 9.96 3.78 3.14
N GLY A 51 9.67 3.92 1.85
CA GLY A 51 10.12 2.96 0.85
C GLY A 51 9.47 3.15 -0.51
N LYS A 52 9.69 2.16 -1.38
CA LYS A 52 9.16 2.19 -2.75
C LYS A 52 8.35 0.92 -3.03
N LEU A 53 7.18 1.09 -3.61
CA LEU A 53 6.38 0.05 -4.22
C LEU A 53 6.86 -0.17 -5.65
N VAL A 54 7.37 -1.36 -5.93
CA VAL A 54 7.80 -1.77 -7.28
C VAL A 54 7.12 -3.09 -7.61
N GLY A 55 6.31 -3.09 -8.69
CA GLY A 55 5.38 -4.18 -8.95
C GLY A 55 4.40 -4.32 -7.79
N VAL A 56 4.37 -5.49 -7.16
CA VAL A 56 3.45 -5.81 -6.05
C VAL A 56 4.10 -5.79 -4.66
N VAL A 57 5.36 -5.35 -4.54
CA VAL A 57 6.09 -5.40 -3.26
C VAL A 57 6.62 -4.02 -2.89
N CYS A 58 6.29 -3.58 -1.68
CA CYS A 58 6.86 -2.38 -1.08
C CYS A 58 8.06 -2.74 -0.19
N ARG A 59 9.19 -2.06 -0.40
CA ARG A 59 10.41 -2.27 0.40
C ARG A 59 10.99 -0.96 0.90
N THR A 60 11.64 -1.02 2.06
CA THR A 60 12.51 0.06 2.56
C THR A 60 13.72 0.25 1.62
N PRO A 61 14.44 1.37 1.70
CA PRO A 61 15.70 1.54 0.97
C PRO A 61 16.77 0.47 1.25
N ARG A 62 16.65 -0.23 2.37
CA ARG A 62 17.54 -1.34 2.77
C ARG A 62 17.07 -2.71 2.26
N GLY A 63 15.93 -2.77 1.59
CA GLY A 63 15.38 -3.99 1.00
C GLY A 63 14.40 -4.77 1.90
N GLU A 64 14.10 -4.27 3.10
CA GLU A 64 13.14 -4.91 4.01
C GLU A 64 11.72 -4.75 3.47
N VAL A 65 10.93 -5.82 3.48
CA VAL A 65 9.53 -5.76 3.01
C VAL A 65 8.67 -5.05 4.05
N ILE A 66 7.92 -4.06 3.59
CA ILE A 66 6.92 -3.33 4.39
C ILE A 66 5.55 -3.99 4.18
N PHE A 67 5.13 -4.14 2.92
CA PHE A 67 3.90 -4.81 2.54
C PHE A 67 3.95 -5.36 1.11
N THR A 68 3.00 -6.22 0.78
CA THR A 68 2.71 -6.70 -0.58
C THR A 68 1.29 -6.33 -0.99
N VAL A 69 1.06 -6.28 -2.29
CA VAL A 69 -0.22 -5.91 -2.92
C VAL A 69 -0.77 -7.14 -3.65
N ARG A 70 -2.05 -7.42 -3.49
CA ARG A 70 -2.76 -8.49 -4.22
C ARG A 70 -4.09 -7.97 -4.73
N ASP A 71 -4.54 -8.48 -5.87
CA ASP A 71 -5.91 -8.26 -6.32
C ASP A 71 -6.89 -8.92 -5.34
N MET A 72 -8.11 -8.37 -5.25
CA MET A 72 -9.22 -8.99 -4.52
C MET A 72 -9.75 -10.24 -5.23
#